data_AF-A0A6F9BXJ0-F1
#
_entry.id   AF-A0A6F9BXJ0-F1
#
_cell.length_a   1.000
_cell.length_b   1.000
_cell.length_c   1.000
_cell.angle_alpha   90.00
_cell.angle_beta   90.00
_cell.angle_gamma   90.00
#
_symmetry.space_group_name_H-M   'P 1'
#
loop_
_entity.id
_entity.type
_entity.pdbx_description
1 polymer ?
#
loop_
_entity_poly.entity_id
_entity_poly.type
_entity_poly.pdbx_seq_one_letter_code
_entity_poly.pdbx_strand_id
1 'polypeptide(L)'
;DHWFWRVRDNAVMPGYPMLINVFWRGLPPKIDAVYENSEGKFVFFKGKQFWVFKDTMLQPGYPQDISMFGHGMPTQSIETAVWWEDVAKTYFFKGDRYWRYNEDMRTMDPGYPKSITVWKGVPDSPQGAFVDKANGKFSYLSHTIIIARQ
;
A
#
# COMPACT_ATOMS: atom_id res chain seq x y z
N ASP A 1 -12.71 -0.10 -5.47
CA ASP A 1 -13.54 -1.32 -5.35
C ASP A 1 -13.80 -1.72 -3.90
N HIS A 2 -14.76 -2.63 -3.65
CA HIS A 2 -15.15 -3.09 -2.29
C HIS A 2 -14.68 -4.52 -1.97
N TRP A 3 -14.06 -5.19 -2.93
CA TRP A 3 -13.71 -6.60 -2.88
C TRP A 3 -12.20 -6.78 -2.94
N PHE A 4 -11.69 -7.83 -2.29
CA PHE A 4 -10.30 -8.25 -2.42
C PHE A 4 -10.19 -9.75 -2.72
N TRP A 5 -9.04 -10.14 -3.26
CA TRP A 5 -8.70 -11.52 -3.57
C TRP A 5 -7.42 -11.89 -2.84
N ARG A 6 -7.34 -13.13 -2.35
CA ARG A 6 -6.07 -13.71 -1.95
C ARG A 6 -5.60 -14.68 -2.99
N VAL A 7 -4.33 -14.56 -3.33
CA VAL A 7 -3.67 -15.39 -4.34
C VAL A 7 -2.48 -16.08 -3.67
N ARG A 8 -2.39 -17.39 -3.86
CA ARG A 8 -1.28 -18.23 -3.39
C ARG A 8 -0.94 -19.23 -4.49
N ASP A 9 0.35 -19.46 -4.75
CA ASP A 9 0.82 -20.40 -5.78
C ASP A 9 0.21 -20.11 -7.18
N ASN A 10 0.09 -18.82 -7.54
CA ASN A 10 -0.56 -18.32 -8.75
C ASN A 10 -2.05 -18.69 -8.91
N ALA A 11 -2.73 -19.13 -7.84
CA ALA A 11 -4.15 -19.43 -7.84
C ALA A 11 -4.91 -18.54 -6.84
N VAL A 12 -6.13 -18.13 -7.19
CA VAL A 12 -7.05 -17.49 -6.26
C VAL A 12 -7.48 -18.52 -5.22
N MET A 13 -7.37 -18.17 -3.94
CA MET A 13 -7.78 -19.05 -2.85
C MET A 13 -9.32 -19.25 -2.85
N PRO A 14 -9.83 -20.44 -2.45
CA PRO A 14 -11.25 -20.65 -2.25
C PRO A 14 -11.86 -19.65 -1.24
N GLY A 15 -13.08 -19.19 -1.50
CA GLY A 15 -13.79 -18.23 -0.65
C GLY A 15 -13.56 -16.75 -1.00
N TYR A 16 -12.84 -16.46 -2.09
CA TYR A 16 -12.63 -15.11 -2.62
C TYR A 16 -13.39 -14.90 -3.95
N PRO A 17 -13.82 -13.66 -4.28
CA PRO A 17 -13.55 -12.42 -3.56
C PRO A 17 -14.32 -12.29 -2.24
N MET A 18 -13.73 -11.57 -1.28
CA MET A 18 -14.40 -11.15 -0.05
C MET A 18 -14.53 -9.63 0.02
N LEU A 19 -15.55 -9.16 0.72
CA LEU A 19 -15.70 -7.73 1.01
C LEU A 19 -14.62 -7.27 1.99
N ILE A 20 -13.91 -6.20 1.61
CA ILE A 20 -12.82 -5.62 2.42
C ILE A 20 -13.34 -5.18 3.79
N ASN A 21 -14.51 -4.53 3.84
CA ASN A 21 -15.09 -4.04 5.10
C ASN A 21 -15.66 -5.15 6.01
N VAL A 22 -15.91 -6.35 5.45
CA VAL A 22 -16.33 -7.52 6.23
C VAL A 22 -15.11 -8.16 6.89
N PHE A 23 -14.00 -8.26 6.15
CA PHE A 23 -12.77 -8.87 6.63
C PHE A 23 -11.99 -7.93 7.57
N TRP A 24 -11.81 -6.67 7.18
CA TRP A 24 -11.23 -5.59 7.99
C TRP A 24 -12.32 -4.65 8.47
N ARG A 25 -12.97 -5.02 9.58
CA ARG A 25 -14.04 -4.23 10.18
C ARG A 25 -13.52 -2.87 10.65
N GLY A 26 -14.27 -1.82 10.32
CA GLY A 26 -13.93 -0.43 10.67
C GLY A 26 -13.29 0.38 9.53
N LEU A 27 -13.00 -0.23 8.38
CA LEU A 27 -12.59 0.51 7.19
C LEU A 27 -13.76 1.25 6.53
N PRO A 28 -13.52 2.47 6.01
CA PRO A 28 -14.48 3.16 5.16
C PRO A 28 -14.65 2.43 3.81
N PRO A 29 -15.77 2.65 3.09
CA PRO A 29 -15.90 2.16 1.73
C PRO A 29 -14.89 2.85 0.80
N LYS A 30 -14.46 2.11 -0.24
CA LYS A 30 -13.57 2.60 -1.32
C LYS A 30 -12.24 3.19 -0.82
N ILE A 31 -11.39 2.35 -0.25
CA ILE A 31 -10.01 2.73 0.08
C ILE A 31 -9.24 3.20 -1.16
N ASP A 32 -8.21 4.03 -0.96
CA ASP A 32 -7.38 4.57 -2.03
C ASP A 32 -6.15 3.68 -2.26
N ALA A 33 -5.51 3.22 -1.18
CA ALA A 33 -4.33 2.34 -1.24
C ALA A 33 -4.27 1.42 -0.03
N VAL A 34 -3.52 0.32 -0.18
CA VAL A 34 -3.15 -0.57 0.92
C VAL A 34 -1.80 -1.22 0.62
N TYR A 35 -1.04 -1.50 1.66
CA TYR A 35 0.15 -2.34 1.60
C TYR A 35 0.37 -3.06 2.93
N GLU A 36 1.19 -4.10 2.92
CA GLU A 36 1.74 -4.71 4.12
C GLU A 36 3.12 -4.11 4.40
N ASN A 37 3.35 -3.59 5.61
CA ASN A 37 4.62 -2.95 5.96
C ASN A 37 5.67 -3.96 6.46
N SER A 38 6.86 -3.47 6.82
CA SER A 38 7.99 -4.29 7.31
C SER A 38 7.68 -5.11 8.58
N GLU A 39 6.63 -4.75 9.33
CA GLU A 39 6.19 -5.45 10.54
C GLU A 39 5.05 -6.46 10.28
N GLY A 40 4.66 -6.67 9.02
CA GLY A 40 3.53 -7.52 8.65
C GLY A 40 2.16 -6.91 8.98
N LYS A 41 2.09 -5.58 9.18
CA LYS A 41 0.82 -4.88 9.41
C LYS A 41 0.25 -4.39 8.09
N PHE A 42 -1.07 -4.51 7.92
CA PHE A 42 -1.77 -3.94 6.78
C PHE A 42 -2.07 -2.46 7.05
N VAL A 43 -1.56 -1.59 6.20
CA VAL A 43 -1.78 -0.14 6.28
C VAL A 43 -2.69 0.28 5.14
N PHE A 44 -3.85 0.83 5.48
CA PHE A 44 -4.87 1.28 4.53
C PHE A 44 -4.91 2.80 4.50
N PHE A 45 -5.06 3.38 3.30
CA PHE A 45 -5.22 4.82 3.10
C PHE A 45 -6.59 5.16 2.50
N LYS A 46 -7.20 6.24 3.01
CA LYS A 46 -8.39 6.85 2.44
C LYS A 46 -8.34 8.37 2.65
N GLY A 47 -8.35 9.12 1.56
CA GLY A 47 -8.20 10.57 1.61
C GLY A 47 -6.92 10.95 2.36
N LYS A 48 -7.06 11.75 3.42
CA LYS A 48 -5.95 12.15 4.30
C LYS A 48 -5.83 11.28 5.55
N GLN A 49 -6.53 10.15 5.61
CA GLN A 49 -6.52 9.28 6.77
C GLN A 49 -5.88 7.94 6.45
N PHE A 50 -5.33 7.30 7.48
CA PHE A 50 -4.84 5.95 7.39
C PHE A 50 -5.26 5.10 8.60
N TRP A 51 -5.34 3.79 8.37
CA TRP A 51 -5.66 2.76 9.35
C TRP A 51 -4.54 1.73 9.36
N VAL A 52 -4.22 1.20 10.53
CA VAL A 52 -3.27 0.09 10.65
C VAL A 52 -3.99 -1.09 11.26
N PHE A 53 -3.85 -2.25 10.62
CA PHE A 53 -4.38 -3.52 11.06
C PHE A 53 -3.23 -4.50 11.29
N LYS A 54 -3.31 -5.25 12.38
CA LYS A 54 -2.54 -6.50 12.54
C LYS A 54 -3.50 -7.63 12.24
N ASP A 55 -3.19 -8.44 11.23
CA ASP A 55 -4.12 -9.41 10.65
C ASP A 55 -5.44 -8.72 10.25
N THR A 56 -6.53 -8.99 10.98
CA THR A 56 -7.85 -8.37 10.79
C THR A 56 -8.23 -7.40 11.92
N MET A 57 -7.34 -7.17 12.88
CA MET A 57 -7.59 -6.33 14.06
C MET A 57 -7.10 -4.89 13.85
N LEU A 58 -8.05 -3.95 13.84
CA LEU A 58 -7.75 -2.52 13.84
C LEU A 58 -6.94 -2.17 15.08
N GLN A 59 -5.79 -1.53 14.89
CA GLN A 59 -4.93 -1.12 16.00
C GLN A 59 -5.54 0.08 16.75
N PRO A 60 -5.30 0.22 18.07
CA PRO A 60 -5.79 1.36 18.84
C PRO A 60 -5.28 2.70 18.31
N GLY A 61 -6.14 3.73 18.37
CA GLY A 61 -5.78 5.09 17.96
C GLY A 61 -5.88 5.37 16.46
N TYR A 62 -6.45 4.46 15.67
CA TYR A 62 -6.73 4.66 14.24
C TYR A 62 -8.24 4.87 13.97
N PRO A 63 -8.61 5.63 12.92
CA PRO A 63 -7.71 6.26 11.94
C PRO A 63 -6.90 7.44 12.48
N GLN A 64 -5.79 7.73 11.81
CA GLN A 64 -4.99 8.95 12.04
C GLN A 64 -4.87 9.76 10.75
N ASP A 65 -4.59 11.05 10.88
CA ASP A 65 -4.24 11.90 9.73
C ASP A 65 -2.89 11.49 9.16
N ILE A 66 -2.75 11.53 7.83
CA ILE A 66 -1.55 11.12 7.11
C ILE A 66 -0.30 11.91 7.51
N SER A 67 -0.46 13.13 8.00
CA SER A 67 0.64 13.92 8.58
C SER A 67 1.28 13.26 9.81
N MET A 68 0.55 12.38 10.51
CA MET A 68 1.04 11.61 11.65
C MET A 68 1.79 10.34 11.25
N PHE A 69 1.76 9.96 9.97
CA PHE A 69 2.38 8.73 9.49
C PHE A 69 3.91 8.79 9.62
N GLY A 70 4.51 9.92 9.21
CA GLY A 70 5.94 10.18 9.37
C GLY A 70 6.36 11.53 8.78
N HIS A 71 7.61 11.93 9.03
CA HIS A 71 8.13 13.21 8.55
C HIS A 71 8.24 13.22 7.01
N GLY A 72 7.86 14.34 6.39
CA GLY A 72 7.90 14.51 4.94
C GLY A 72 6.79 13.79 4.16
N MET A 73 5.78 13.24 4.84
CA MET A 73 4.61 12.67 4.17
C MET A 73 3.90 13.71 3.29
N PRO A 74 3.41 13.30 2.10
CA PRO A 74 2.59 14.18 1.29
C PRO A 74 1.30 14.56 2.04
N THR A 75 0.87 15.82 1.91
CA THR A 75 -0.38 16.33 2.53
C THR A 75 -1.65 15.95 1.75
N GLN A 76 -1.48 15.19 0.69
CA GLN A 76 -2.49 14.68 -0.23
C GLN A 76 -2.70 13.18 -0.01
N SER A 77 -3.73 12.60 -0.63
CA SER A 77 -3.99 11.15 -0.54
C SER A 77 -2.84 10.31 -1.11
N ILE A 78 -2.80 9.03 -0.77
CA ILE A 78 -1.92 8.04 -1.39
C ILE A 78 -2.76 7.18 -2.33
N GLU A 79 -2.28 6.96 -3.55
CA GLU A 79 -2.99 6.18 -4.57
C GLU A 79 -2.43 4.77 -4.72
N THR A 80 -1.14 4.57 -4.44
CA THR A 80 -0.52 3.25 -4.33
C THR A 80 0.57 3.26 -3.28
N ALA A 81 0.71 2.16 -2.55
CA ALA A 81 1.78 1.93 -1.59
C ALA A 81 2.33 0.51 -1.77
N VAL A 82 3.62 0.32 -1.52
CA VAL A 82 4.24 -1.00 -1.56
C VAL A 82 5.51 -1.03 -0.72
N TRP A 83 5.61 -2.04 0.13
CA TRP A 83 6.86 -2.40 0.81
C TRP A 83 7.74 -3.20 -0.13
N TRP A 84 8.99 -2.76 -0.29
CA TRP A 84 10.00 -3.49 -1.05
C TRP A 84 11.04 -4.05 -0.09
N GLU A 85 10.90 -5.34 0.20
CA GLU A 85 11.70 -6.10 1.17
C GLU A 85 13.21 -6.04 0.86
N ASP A 86 13.64 -6.30 -0.38
CA ASP A 86 15.06 -6.35 -0.76
C ASP A 86 15.84 -5.05 -0.48
N VAL A 87 15.15 -3.90 -0.55
CA VAL A 87 15.76 -2.58 -0.33
C VAL A 87 15.38 -1.98 1.02
N ALA A 88 14.56 -2.68 1.79
CA ALA A 88 14.01 -2.24 3.07
C ALA A 88 13.39 -0.82 3.02
N LYS A 89 12.56 -0.54 2.00
CA LYS A 89 11.85 0.75 1.86
C LYS A 89 10.40 0.59 1.43
N THR A 90 9.55 1.48 1.91
CA THR A 90 8.18 1.64 1.41
C THR A 90 8.15 2.71 0.33
N TYR A 91 7.43 2.45 -0.76
CA TYR A 91 7.22 3.40 -1.83
C TYR A 91 5.76 3.81 -1.90
N PHE A 92 5.53 5.12 -1.89
CA PHE A 92 4.19 5.71 -2.05
C PHE A 92 4.12 6.40 -3.40
N PHE A 93 2.99 6.27 -4.09
CA PHE A 93 2.78 6.82 -5.43
C PHE A 93 1.52 7.69 -5.45
N LYS A 94 1.62 8.78 -6.20
CA LYS A 94 0.51 9.68 -6.53
C LYS A 94 0.81 10.48 -7.78
N GLY A 95 -0.09 10.41 -8.76
CA GLY A 95 0.10 11.07 -10.05
C GLY A 95 1.40 10.63 -10.73
N ASP A 96 2.19 11.61 -11.15
CA ASP A 96 3.51 11.46 -11.79
C ASP A 96 4.66 11.35 -10.76
N ARG A 97 4.36 11.21 -9.47
CA ARG A 97 5.36 11.26 -8.38
C ARG A 97 5.35 10.04 -7.49
N TYR A 98 6.52 9.78 -6.92
CA TYR A 98 6.67 8.77 -5.88
C TYR A 98 7.60 9.23 -4.76
N TRP A 99 7.33 8.74 -3.56
CA TRP A 99 8.10 8.96 -2.34
C TRP A 99 8.74 7.65 -1.90
N ARG A 100 9.91 7.74 -1.26
CA ARG A 100 10.58 6.59 -0.64
C ARG A 100 10.67 6.83 0.85
N TYR A 101 10.07 5.94 1.61
CA TYR A 101 9.90 6.04 3.05
C TYR A 101 10.77 5.01 3.76
N ASN A 102 11.38 5.47 4.86
CA ASN A 102 12.09 4.64 5.81
C ASN A 102 11.16 4.31 6.98
N GLU A 103 10.74 3.05 7.10
CA GLU A 103 9.87 2.58 8.18
C GLU A 103 10.54 2.73 9.56
N ASP A 104 11.83 2.40 9.68
CA ASP A 104 12.56 2.44 10.96
C ASP A 104 12.70 3.86 11.49
N MET A 105 13.06 4.80 10.61
CA MET A 105 13.23 6.21 10.97
C MET A 105 11.92 7.01 10.92
N ARG A 106 10.84 6.40 10.42
CA ARG A 106 9.55 7.04 10.16
C ARG A 106 9.64 8.37 9.41
N THR A 107 10.47 8.41 8.38
CA THR A 107 10.73 9.62 7.57
C THR A 107 10.83 9.29 6.09
N MET A 108 10.44 10.26 5.25
CA MET A 108 10.81 10.24 3.84
C MET A 108 12.31 10.43 3.68
N ASP A 109 12.89 9.69 2.74
CA ASP A 109 14.28 9.87 2.37
C ASP A 109 14.47 11.26 1.69
N PRO A 110 15.60 11.95 1.91
CA PRO A 110 15.90 13.21 1.24
C PRO A 110 15.93 13.09 -0.28
N GLY A 111 15.52 14.17 -0.97
CA GLY A 111 15.48 14.21 -2.44
C GLY A 111 14.28 13.52 -3.08
N TYR A 112 13.27 13.17 -2.26
CA TYR A 112 11.94 12.75 -2.71
C TYR A 112 10.90 13.86 -2.44
N PRO A 113 9.80 13.94 -3.23
CA PRO A 113 9.41 13.00 -4.26
C PRO A 113 10.24 13.08 -5.54
N LYS A 114 10.30 11.96 -6.27
CA LYS A 114 10.89 11.87 -7.61
C LYS A 114 9.81 11.59 -8.65
N SER A 115 10.13 11.85 -9.92
CA SER A 115 9.28 11.52 -11.06
C SER A 115 9.11 10.00 -11.18
N ILE A 116 7.88 9.52 -11.39
CA ILE A 116 7.59 8.10 -11.59
C ILE A 116 8.26 7.53 -12.84
N THR A 117 8.69 8.38 -13.78
CA THR A 117 9.44 7.97 -14.99
C THR A 117 10.74 7.20 -14.71
N VAL A 118 11.26 7.25 -13.47
CA VAL A 118 12.36 6.39 -13.01
C VAL A 118 11.96 4.90 -13.07
N TRP A 119 10.69 4.60 -12.81
CA TRP A 119 10.09 3.27 -12.88
C TRP A 119 9.67 2.96 -14.32
N LYS A 120 10.64 2.53 -15.14
CA LYS A 120 10.40 2.23 -16.56
C LYS A 120 9.23 1.25 -16.75
N GLY A 121 8.23 1.66 -17.52
CA GLY A 121 7.05 0.85 -17.83
C GLY A 121 5.92 0.94 -16.81
N VAL A 122 6.10 1.65 -15.68
CA VAL A 122 5.02 1.93 -14.74
C VAL A 122 4.29 3.21 -15.17
N PRO A 123 2.96 3.19 -15.35
CA PRO A 123 2.19 4.38 -15.69
C PRO A 123 2.02 5.30 -14.49
N ASP A 124 1.67 6.56 -14.74
CA ASP A 124 1.23 7.50 -13.71
C ASP A 124 0.02 6.93 -12.95
N SER A 125 -0.07 7.19 -11.64
CA SER A 125 -1.14 6.70 -10.76
C SER A 125 -1.43 5.20 -10.92
N PRO A 126 -0.44 4.30 -10.66
CA PRO A 126 -0.70 2.87 -10.67
C PRO A 126 -1.84 2.56 -9.67
N GLN A 127 -2.68 1.58 -9.99
CA GLN A 127 -3.86 1.24 -9.17
C GLN A 127 -3.55 0.17 -8.11
N GLY A 128 -2.30 -0.28 -8.08
CA GLY A 128 -1.72 -1.19 -7.10
C GLY A 128 -0.30 -1.55 -7.50
N ALA A 129 0.51 -1.99 -6.54
CA ALA A 129 1.87 -2.47 -6.79
C ALA A 129 2.21 -3.64 -5.88
N PHE A 130 3.01 -4.57 -6.39
CA PHE A 130 3.58 -5.66 -5.61
C PHE A 130 4.97 -6.01 -6.15
N VAL A 131 5.83 -6.53 -5.29
CA VAL A 131 7.14 -7.05 -5.68
C VAL A 131 7.04 -8.57 -5.78
N ASP A 132 7.41 -9.12 -6.93
CA ASP A 132 7.50 -10.57 -7.11
C ASP A 132 8.74 -11.10 -6.38
N LYS A 133 8.52 -11.90 -5.33
CA LYS A 133 9.59 -12.48 -4.50
C LYS A 133 10.50 -13.44 -5.25
N ALA A 134 10.05 -14.03 -6.37
CA ALA A 134 10.87 -14.99 -7.12
C ALA A 134 11.98 -14.32 -7.95
N ASN A 135 11.82 -13.04 -8.30
CA ASN A 135 12.74 -12.34 -9.19
C ASN A 135 13.05 -10.88 -8.76
N GLY A 136 12.52 -10.42 -7.63
CA GLY A 136 12.71 -9.06 -7.11
C GLY A 136 12.07 -7.98 -8.01
N LYS A 137 11.22 -8.36 -8.97
CA LYS A 137 10.68 -7.43 -9.96
C LYS A 137 9.44 -6.72 -9.42
N PHE A 138 9.48 -5.40 -9.48
CA PHE A 138 8.30 -4.57 -9.25
C PHE A 138 7.27 -4.80 -10.35
N SER A 139 6.04 -5.10 -9.95
CA SER A 139 4.88 -5.25 -10.82
C SER A 139 3.76 -4.33 -10.33
N TYR A 140 2.91 -3.85 -11.24
CA TYR A 140 1.78 -2.99 -10.90
C TYR A 140 0.48 -3.55 -11.46
N LEU A 141 -0.63 -3.12 -10.88
CA LEU A 141 -1.97 -3.49 -11.28
C LEU A 141 -2.64 -2.31 -11.99
N SER A 142 -3.36 -2.61 -13.08
CA SER A 142 -4.16 -1.63 -13.82
C SER A 142 -5.51 -1.35 -13.18
N HIS A 143 -5.93 -2.18 -12.22
CA HIS A 143 -7.17 -2.05 -11.45
C HIS A 143 -6.88 -2.36 -9.98
N THR A 144 -7.61 -1.74 -9.04
CA THR A 144 -7.42 -1.92 -7.59
C THR A 144 -7.85 -3.33 -7.16
N ILE A 145 -6.91 -4.27 -7.22
CA ILE A 145 -7.01 -5.58 -6.59
C ILE A 145 -6.01 -5.55 -5.44
N ILE A 146 -6.51 -5.57 -4.20
CA ILE A 146 -5.66 -5.80 -3.04
C ILE A 146 -5.26 -7.27 -3.09
N ILE A 147 -4.02 -7.56 -3.46
CA ILE A 147 -3.45 -8.90 -3.43
C ILE A 147 -2.60 -9.00 -2.16
N ALA A 148 -3.14 -9.62 -1.11
CA ALA A 148 -2.31 -10.08 0.00
C ALA A 148 -1.70 -11.43 -0.41
N ARG A 149 -0.39 -11.44 -0.73
CA ARG A 149 0.36 -12.69 -0.94
C ARG A 149 0.89 -13.18 0.40
N GLN A 150 0.64 -14.44 0.72
CA GLN A 150 1.42 -15.20 1.72
C GLN A 150 2.43 -16.07 0.98
#